data_AF-A0A5Q4GT09-F1
#
_entry.id   AF-A0A5Q4GT09-F1
#
_cell.length_a   1.000
_cell.length_b   1.000
_cell.length_c   1.000
_cell.angle_alpha   90.00
_cell.angle_beta   90.00
_cell.angle_gamma   90.00
#
_symmetry.space_group_name_H-M   'P 1'
#
loop_
_entity.id
_entity.type
_entity.pdbx_description
1 polymer ?
#
loop_
_entity_poly.entity_id
_entity_poly.type
_entity_poly.pdbx_seq_one_letter_code
_entity_poly.pdbx_strand_id
1 'polypeptide(L)'
;MPDDELIVAEPAGQYARKPPLVVDCSALAAVLFDEPARDSAALAMAGKALFAPDLLDHEIVSVSLKKSAAGHAELARQALADLAELELTRCRIDASAQFELAERTGLTAYDAAYLQLALELRAPLATFDRKLGKVAARLLSDA
;
A
#
# COMPACT_ATOMS: atom_id res chain seq x y z
N MET A 1 24.84 43.56 6.12
CA MET A 1 24.12 42.43 5.51
C MET A 1 22.68 42.62 5.93
N PRO A 2 21.71 42.86 5.03
CA PRO A 2 20.32 42.83 5.46
C PRO A 2 20.00 41.40 5.90
N ASP A 3 19.28 41.27 7.00
CA ASP A 3 18.84 39.99 7.53
C ASP A 3 17.98 39.30 6.47
N ASP A 4 18.45 38.16 5.97
CA ASP A 4 17.67 37.28 5.10
C ASP A 4 16.54 36.66 5.94
N GLU A 5 15.47 37.43 6.17
CA GLU A 5 14.29 36.97 6.88
C GLU A 5 13.47 36.06 5.94
N LEU A 6 13.41 34.77 6.29
CA LEU A 6 12.58 33.80 5.59
C LEU A 6 11.09 34.15 5.79
N ILE A 7 10.47 34.71 4.77
CA ILE A 7 9.02 34.95 4.74
C ILE A 7 8.32 33.65 4.33
N VAL A 8 7.64 33.00 5.28
CA VAL A 8 6.78 31.83 5.01
C VAL A 8 5.32 32.30 4.89
N ALA A 9 4.82 32.39 3.64
CA ALA A 9 3.43 32.72 3.36
C ALA A 9 2.62 31.43 3.18
N GLU A 10 1.92 31.00 4.24
CA GLU A 10 1.14 29.76 4.25
C GLU A 10 -0.34 30.00 3.90
N PRO A 11 -1.03 29.00 3.30
CA PRO A 11 -2.47 29.09 3.07
C PRO A 11 -3.23 29.24 4.39
N ALA A 12 -4.42 29.86 4.36
CA ALA A 12 -5.24 30.19 5.52
C ALA A 12 -5.84 29.00 6.32
N GLY A 13 -5.19 27.83 6.29
CA GLY A 13 -5.37 26.84 7.35
C GLY A 13 -5.74 25.42 6.95
N GLN A 14 -5.29 24.87 5.82
CA GLN A 14 -5.46 23.42 5.59
C GLN A 14 -4.26 22.76 4.92
N TYR A 15 -3.28 22.39 5.76
CA TYR A 15 -2.43 21.23 5.46
C TYR A 15 -3.30 19.97 5.64
N ALA A 16 -4.08 19.59 4.63
CA ALA A 16 -4.95 18.41 4.72
C ALA A 16 -4.08 17.15 4.83
N ARG A 17 -3.93 16.62 6.06
CA ARG A 17 -3.32 15.30 6.27
C ARG A 17 -4.29 14.24 5.76
N LYS A 18 -3.95 13.61 4.64
CA LYS A 18 -4.65 12.42 4.16
C LYS A 18 -4.48 11.29 5.20
N PRO A 19 -5.57 10.62 5.66
CA PRO A 19 -5.44 9.49 6.57
C PRO A 19 -4.62 8.37 5.92
N PRO A 20 -3.74 7.68 6.68
CA PRO A 20 -2.94 6.60 6.12
C PRO A 20 -3.82 5.40 5.77
N LEU A 21 -3.42 4.66 4.75
CA LEU A 21 -3.97 3.36 4.37
C LEU A 21 -2.82 2.48 3.88
N VAL A 22 -2.67 1.29 4.48
CA VAL A 22 -1.79 0.28 3.92
C VAL A 22 -2.55 -0.45 2.82
N VAL A 23 -1.96 -0.54 1.63
CA VAL A 23 -2.53 -1.26 0.48
C VAL A 23 -1.69 -2.48 0.19
N ASP A 24 -2.32 -3.64 0.06
CA ASP A 24 -1.63 -4.84 -0.38
C ASP A 24 -1.53 -4.92 -1.92
N CYS A 25 -0.75 -5.89 -2.40
CA CYS A 25 -0.61 -6.15 -3.83
C CYS A 25 -1.97 -6.42 -4.50
N SER A 26 -2.87 -7.18 -3.85
CA SER A 26 -4.15 -7.54 -4.45
C SER A 26 -5.07 -6.33 -4.67
N ALA A 27 -5.14 -5.42 -3.70
CA ALA A 27 -5.92 -4.19 -3.79
C ALA A 27 -5.34 -3.24 -4.83
N LEU A 28 -4.01 -3.08 -4.86
CA LEU A 28 -3.37 -2.19 -5.82
C LEU A 28 -3.42 -2.73 -7.25
N ALA A 29 -3.18 -4.03 -7.44
CA ALA A 29 -3.30 -4.68 -8.73
C ALA A 29 -4.72 -4.55 -9.31
N ALA A 30 -5.76 -4.61 -8.48
CA ALA A 30 -7.13 -4.42 -8.97
C ALA A 30 -7.32 -3.07 -9.67
N VAL A 31 -6.65 -2.00 -9.19
CA VAL A 31 -6.70 -0.67 -9.80
C VAL A 31 -5.81 -0.61 -11.05
N LEU A 32 -4.55 -1.04 -10.94
CA LEU A 32 -3.56 -0.92 -12.01
C LEU A 32 -3.89 -1.76 -13.25
N PHE A 33 -4.57 -2.90 -13.07
CA PHE A 33 -4.90 -3.83 -14.16
C PHE A 33 -6.37 -3.81 -14.59
N ASP A 34 -7.13 -2.80 -14.14
CA ASP A 34 -8.56 -2.64 -14.44
C ASP A 34 -9.37 -3.92 -14.15
N GLU A 35 -9.15 -4.51 -12.98
CA GLU A 35 -9.84 -5.75 -12.61
C GLU A 35 -11.29 -5.47 -12.16
N PRO A 36 -12.19 -6.47 -12.12
CA PRO A 36 -13.58 -6.25 -11.70
C PRO A 36 -13.75 -5.61 -10.32
N ALA A 37 -12.75 -5.73 -9.44
CA ALA A 37 -12.74 -5.13 -8.11
C ALA A 37 -12.11 -3.72 -8.06
N ARG A 38 -11.77 -3.13 -9.21
CA ARG A 38 -11.15 -1.80 -9.33
C ARG A 38 -11.91 -0.74 -8.56
N ASP A 39 -13.22 -0.64 -8.77
CA ASP A 39 -14.00 0.49 -8.24
C ASP A 39 -14.07 0.45 -6.71
N SER A 40 -14.15 -0.75 -6.11
CA SER A 40 -14.13 -0.88 -4.66
C SER A 40 -12.75 -0.58 -4.07
N ALA A 41 -11.67 -0.99 -4.74
CA ALA A 41 -10.30 -0.65 -4.34
C ALA A 41 -10.03 0.87 -4.46
N ALA A 42 -10.40 1.47 -5.59
CA ALA A 42 -10.24 2.90 -5.83
C ALA A 42 -11.03 3.74 -4.82
N LEU A 43 -12.26 3.32 -4.49
CA LEU A 43 -13.07 3.97 -3.46
C LEU A 43 -12.41 3.91 -2.08
N ALA A 44 -11.79 2.78 -1.71
CA ALA A 44 -11.07 2.65 -0.44
C ALA A 44 -9.82 3.53 -0.37
N MET A 45 -9.11 3.69 -1.50
CA MET A 45 -7.89 4.49 -1.61
C MET A 45 -8.15 6.00 -1.70
N ALA A 46 -9.34 6.41 -2.16
CA ALA A 46 -9.67 7.80 -2.39
C ALA A 46 -9.48 8.67 -1.14
N GLY A 47 -8.72 9.76 -1.29
CA GLY A 47 -8.45 10.71 -0.21
C GLY A 47 -7.50 10.20 0.89
N LYS A 48 -6.85 9.04 0.71
CA LYS A 48 -5.90 8.45 1.66
C LYS A 48 -4.45 8.68 1.23
N ALA A 49 -3.53 8.68 2.18
CA ALA A 49 -2.11 8.53 1.92
C ALA A 49 -1.80 7.04 1.87
N LEU A 50 -1.27 6.56 0.74
CA LEU A 50 -1.05 5.13 0.54
C LEU A 50 0.33 4.73 1.04
N PHE A 51 0.37 3.61 1.75
CA PHE A 51 1.59 2.99 2.26
C PHE A 51 1.64 1.52 1.86
N ALA A 52 2.83 1.00 1.59
CA ALA A 52 3.06 -0.42 1.37
C ALA A 52 4.50 -0.80 1.73
N PRO A 53 4.78 -2.07 2.05
CA PRO A 53 6.14 -2.59 2.11
C PRO A 53 6.86 -2.45 0.76
N ASP A 54 8.18 -2.29 0.76
CA ASP A 54 9.02 -2.28 -0.46
C ASP A 54 8.82 -3.56 -1.32
N LEU A 55 8.40 -4.66 -0.69
CA LEU A 55 8.05 -5.92 -1.35
C LEU A 55 7.01 -5.76 -2.47
N LEU A 56 6.08 -4.81 -2.32
CA LEU A 56 4.97 -4.61 -3.26
C LEU A 56 5.45 -4.48 -4.70
N ASP A 57 6.58 -3.82 -4.95
CA ASP A 57 7.12 -3.64 -6.30
C ASP A 57 7.42 -4.99 -6.97
N HIS A 58 8.00 -5.93 -6.21
CA HIS A 58 8.28 -7.27 -6.70
C HIS A 58 7.01 -8.05 -7.00
N GLU A 59 5.96 -7.86 -6.19
CA GLU A 59 4.68 -8.52 -6.40
C GLU A 59 3.94 -7.95 -7.62
N ILE A 60 3.96 -6.63 -7.83
CA ILE A 60 3.38 -6.01 -9.03
C ILE A 60 4.14 -6.44 -10.29
N VAL A 61 5.47 -6.56 -10.24
CA VAL A 61 6.25 -7.14 -11.36
C VAL A 61 5.82 -8.59 -11.62
N SER A 62 5.62 -9.40 -10.58
CA SER A 62 5.13 -10.78 -10.71
C SER A 62 3.74 -10.84 -11.36
N VAL A 63 2.82 -9.96 -10.97
CA VAL A 63 1.48 -9.84 -11.61
C VAL A 63 1.62 -9.39 -13.06
N SER A 64 2.46 -8.39 -13.34
CA SER A 64 2.74 -7.87 -14.68
C SER A 64 3.26 -8.95 -15.63
N LEU A 65 4.19 -9.80 -15.16
CA LEU A 65 4.70 -10.94 -15.92
C LEU A 65 3.60 -11.94 -16.27
N LYS A 66 2.71 -12.25 -15.32
CA LYS A 66 1.57 -13.15 -15.57
C LYS A 66 0.61 -12.56 -16.60
N LYS A 67 0.29 -11.26 -16.52
CA LYS A 67 -0.57 -10.56 -17.49
C LYS A 67 0.08 -10.53 -18.88
N SER A 68 1.38 -10.26 -18.95
CA SER A 68 2.13 -10.30 -20.21
C SER A 68 2.11 -11.69 -20.84
N ALA A 69 2.32 -12.75 -20.05
CA ALA A 69 2.25 -14.14 -20.52
C ALA A 69 0.85 -14.53 -21.03
N ALA A 70 -0.19 -13.90 -20.49
CA ALA A 70 -1.57 -14.05 -20.94
C ALA A 70 -1.92 -13.20 -22.18
N GLY A 71 -0.96 -12.51 -22.81
CA GLY A 71 -1.17 -11.70 -24.01
C GLY A 71 -1.46 -10.22 -23.75
N HIS A 72 -1.40 -9.77 -22.49
CA HIS A 72 -1.67 -8.38 -22.09
C HIS A 72 -0.38 -7.62 -21.78
N ALA A 73 0.64 -7.73 -22.63
CA ALA A 73 1.95 -7.12 -22.40
C ALA A 73 1.89 -5.59 -22.31
N GLU A 74 1.04 -4.94 -23.11
CA GLU A 74 0.91 -3.48 -23.07
C GLU A 74 0.24 -2.99 -21.79
N LEU A 75 -0.82 -3.68 -21.35
CA LEU A 75 -1.44 -3.44 -20.04
C LEU A 75 -0.42 -3.59 -18.91
N ALA A 76 0.45 -4.60 -18.98
CA ALA A 76 1.49 -4.83 -17.98
C ALA A 76 2.53 -3.68 -17.94
N ARG A 77 2.93 -3.13 -19.09
CA ARG A 77 3.83 -1.96 -19.13
C ARG A 77 3.14 -0.71 -18.60
N GLN A 78 1.88 -0.49 -18.97
CA GLN A 78 1.11 0.65 -18.50
C GLN A 78 0.94 0.60 -16.98
N ALA A 79 0.59 -0.56 -16.42
CA ALA A 79 0.45 -0.74 -14.97
C ALA A 79 1.74 -0.41 -14.20
N LEU A 80 2.92 -0.74 -14.76
CA LEU A 80 4.22 -0.39 -14.16
C LEU A 80 4.52 1.11 -14.26
N ALA A 81 4.14 1.75 -15.36
CA ALA A 81 4.25 3.20 -15.49
C ALA A 81 3.32 3.92 -14.50
N ASP A 82 2.08 3.45 -14.37
CA ASP A 82 1.09 4.00 -13.44
C ASP A 82 1.54 3.82 -11.97
N LEU A 83 2.16 2.69 -11.63
CA LEU A 83 2.76 2.47 -10.31
C LEU A 83 3.89 3.47 -10.00
N ALA A 84 4.66 3.86 -11.01
CA ALA A 84 5.76 4.83 -10.84
C ALA A 84 5.26 6.26 -10.59
N GLU A 85 4.11 6.62 -11.17
CA GLU A 85 3.46 7.92 -10.99
C GLU A 85 2.55 7.98 -9.76
N LEU A 86 2.22 6.84 -9.15
CA LEU A 86 1.33 6.76 -7.99
C LEU A 86 1.99 7.34 -6.73
N GLU A 87 1.29 8.24 -6.04
CA GLU A 87 1.65 8.70 -4.69
C GLU A 87 1.52 7.55 -3.65
N LEU A 88 2.57 6.74 -3.55
CA LEU A 88 2.65 5.59 -2.66
C LEU A 88 3.98 5.61 -1.89
N THR A 89 3.88 5.62 -0.56
CA THR A 89 5.06 5.55 0.31
C THR A 89 5.43 4.10 0.54
N ARG A 90 6.64 3.74 0.09
CA ARG A 90 7.23 2.42 0.32
C ARG A 90 7.98 2.41 1.64
N CYS A 91 7.76 1.37 2.45
CA CYS A 91 8.33 1.24 3.78
C CYS A 91 9.15 -0.04 3.91
N ARG A 92 10.32 0.08 4.53
CA ARG A 92 11.12 -1.06 4.96
C ARG A 92 10.43 -1.76 6.12
N ILE A 93 10.55 -3.08 6.15
CA ILE A 93 9.97 -3.95 7.18
C ILE A 93 11.09 -4.50 8.05
N ASP A 94 10.86 -4.50 9.37
CA ASP A 94 11.75 -5.18 10.31
C ASP A 94 11.55 -6.69 10.23
N ALA A 95 12.59 -7.41 9.81
CA ALA A 95 12.53 -8.84 9.56
C ALA A 95 12.24 -9.68 10.82
N SER A 96 12.67 -9.21 11.99
CA SER A 96 12.44 -9.92 13.26
C SER A 96 10.98 -9.82 13.68
N ALA A 97 10.42 -8.61 13.66
CA ALA A 97 9.01 -8.35 13.94
C ALA A 97 8.10 -9.06 12.93
N GLN A 98 8.49 -9.05 11.64
CA GLN A 98 7.77 -9.75 10.58
C GLN A 98 7.71 -11.26 10.84
N PHE A 99 8.85 -11.85 11.21
CA PHE A 99 8.95 -13.28 11.53
C PHE A 99 8.04 -13.64 12.72
N GLU A 100 8.14 -12.92 13.83
CA GLU A 100 7.31 -13.17 15.02
C GLU A 100 5.82 -13.02 14.72
N LEU A 101 5.47 -12.02 13.92
CA LEU A 101 4.09 -11.78 13.51
C LEU A 101 3.57 -12.90 12.61
N ALA A 102 4.37 -13.36 11.64
CA ALA A 102 4.03 -14.49 10.77
C ALA A 102 3.84 -15.77 11.58
N GLU A 103 4.75 -16.07 12.51
CA GLU A 103 4.67 -17.25 13.38
C GLU A 103 3.40 -17.23 14.25
N ARG A 104 3.13 -16.10 14.92
CA ARG A 104 1.96 -15.95 15.81
C ARG A 104 0.62 -16.01 15.08
N THR A 105 0.56 -15.53 13.85
CA THR A 105 -0.70 -15.43 13.07
C THR A 105 -0.90 -16.55 12.07
N GLY A 106 0.16 -17.32 11.78
CA GLY A 106 0.17 -18.31 10.70
C GLY A 106 0.08 -17.69 9.30
N LEU A 107 0.34 -16.39 9.15
CA LEU A 107 0.40 -15.71 7.86
C LEU A 107 1.69 -16.06 7.10
N THR A 108 1.69 -15.84 5.79
CA THR A 108 2.96 -15.89 5.03
C THR A 108 3.84 -14.71 5.46
N ALA A 109 5.15 -14.81 5.23
CA ALA A 109 6.04 -13.67 5.47
C ALA A 109 5.58 -12.42 4.70
N TYR A 110 5.14 -12.59 3.46
CA TYR A 110 4.64 -11.50 2.62
C TYR A 110 3.40 -10.82 3.22
N ASP A 111 2.39 -11.60 3.62
CA ASP A 111 1.19 -11.07 4.28
C ASP A 111 1.53 -10.39 5.63
N ALA A 112 2.48 -10.95 6.38
CA ALA A 112 2.92 -10.41 7.64
C ALA A 112 3.64 -9.05 7.49
N ALA A 113 4.31 -8.80 6.36
CA ALA A 113 4.90 -7.48 6.07
C ALA A 113 3.84 -6.38 5.98
N TYR A 114 2.73 -6.65 5.27
CA TYR A 114 1.62 -5.71 5.18
C TYR A 114 0.95 -5.48 6.53
N LEU A 115 0.74 -6.55 7.30
CA LEU A 115 0.14 -6.46 8.62
C LEU A 115 1.03 -5.70 9.61
N GLN A 116 2.34 -5.96 9.60
CA GLN A 116 3.30 -5.24 10.44
C GLN A 116 3.23 -3.74 10.17
N LEU A 117 3.28 -3.35 8.90
CA LEU A 117 3.22 -1.95 8.51
C LEU A 117 1.91 -1.29 8.96
N ALA A 118 0.78 -1.99 8.84
CA ALA A 118 -0.52 -1.49 9.29
C ALA A 118 -0.56 -1.27 10.80
N LEU A 119 0.03 -2.19 11.58
CA LEU A 119 0.14 -2.07 13.04
C LEU A 119 1.07 -0.91 13.44
N GLU A 120 2.22 -0.77 12.81
CA GLU A 120 3.19 0.30 13.09
C GLU A 120 2.61 1.69 12.79
N LEU A 121 1.91 1.84 11.67
CA LEU A 121 1.28 3.09 11.26
C LEU A 121 -0.06 3.35 11.97
N ARG A 122 -0.59 2.36 12.71
CA ARG A 122 -1.98 2.35 13.23
C ARG A 122 -2.98 2.72 12.14
N ALA A 123 -2.78 2.11 10.97
CA ALA A 123 -3.52 2.41 9.76
C ALA A 123 -4.38 1.20 9.35
N PRO A 124 -5.53 1.44 8.69
CA PRO A 124 -6.28 0.36 8.06
C PRO A 124 -5.43 -0.37 7.01
N LEU A 125 -5.76 -1.64 6.75
CA LEU A 125 -5.20 -2.46 5.67
C LEU A 125 -6.29 -2.76 4.63
N ALA A 126 -6.07 -2.35 3.38
CA ALA A 126 -6.89 -2.74 2.25
C ALA A 126 -6.29 -3.99 1.56
N THR A 127 -7.08 -5.06 1.50
CA THR A 127 -6.69 -6.34 0.89
C THR A 127 -7.91 -7.10 0.39
N PHE A 128 -7.78 -7.84 -0.71
CA PHE A 128 -8.74 -8.86 -1.14
C PHE A 128 -8.40 -10.27 -0.64
N ASP A 129 -7.24 -10.46 0.01
CA ASP A 129 -6.91 -11.71 0.69
C ASP A 129 -7.74 -11.86 1.98
N ARG A 130 -8.60 -12.88 1.98
CA ARG A 130 -9.54 -13.13 3.08
C ARG A 130 -8.84 -13.53 4.38
N LYS A 131 -7.70 -14.21 4.31
CA LYS A 131 -6.96 -14.67 5.48
C LYS A 131 -6.26 -13.48 6.13
N LEU A 132 -5.51 -12.70 5.35
CA LEU A 132 -4.86 -11.47 5.80
C LEU A 132 -5.90 -10.48 6.34
N GLY A 133 -6.97 -10.22 5.60
CA GLY A 133 -8.02 -9.28 6.03
C GLY A 133 -8.67 -9.65 7.36
N LYS A 134 -8.94 -10.95 7.61
CA LYS A 134 -9.50 -11.42 8.90
C LYS A 134 -8.52 -11.25 10.06
N VAL A 135 -7.24 -11.58 9.85
CA VAL A 135 -6.20 -11.43 10.89
C VAL A 135 -5.98 -9.95 11.20
N ALA A 136 -5.89 -9.11 10.17
CA ALA A 136 -5.73 -7.67 10.31
C ALA A 136 -6.90 -7.03 11.04
N ALA A 137 -8.15 -7.36 10.67
CA ALA A 137 -9.33 -6.83 11.34
C ALA A 137 -9.35 -7.14 12.84
N ARG A 138 -8.91 -8.34 13.23
CA ARG A 138 -8.78 -8.72 14.64
C ARG A 138 -7.71 -7.89 15.35
N LEU A 139 -6.48 -7.89 14.84
CA LEU A 139 -5.34 -7.29 15.55
C LEU A 139 -5.36 -5.75 15.56
N LEU A 140 -5.87 -5.11 14.50
CA LEU A 140 -6.01 -3.66 14.43
C LEU A 140 -7.14 -3.13 15.32
N SER A 141 -8.10 -3.99 15.71
CA SER A 141 -9.14 -3.60 16.67
C SER A 141 -8.65 -3.65 18.12
N ASP A 142 -7.59 -4.41 18.37
CA ASP A 142 -7.00 -4.63 19.70
C ASP A 142 -5.80 -3.69 20.00
N ALA A 143 -5.37 -2.89 19.02
CA ALA A 143 -4.16 -2.05 19.06
C ALA A 143 -4.45 -0.56 19.27
#